data_AF-A0A2W0AZK7-F1
#
_entry.id   AF-A0A2W0AZK7-F1
#
_cell.length_a   1.000
_cell.length_b   1.000
_cell.length_c   1.000
_cell.angle_alpha   90.00
_cell.angle_beta   90.00
_cell.angle_gamma   90.00
#
_symmetry.space_group_name_H-M   'P 1'
#
loop_
_entity.id
_entity.type
_entity.pdbx_description
1 polymer ?
#
loop_
_entity_poly.entity_id
_entity_poly.type
_entity_poly.pdbx_seq_one_letter_code
_entity_poly.pdbx_strand_id
1 'polypeptide(L)'
;AVFDTLTPTELRKLRAEMEIVKRRGYATDQEENEPGVACIGAPIVNEAGGSVGALSISGPSSRILKQEREIGATLAATCKEISRQMGFSERGIPQVVPNRNAAIRRAGS
;
A
#
# COMPACT_ATOMS: atom_id res chain seq x y z
N ALA A 1 -20.49 -4.85 12.48
CA ALA A 1 -19.27 -5.10 11.70
C ALA A 1 -18.17 -5.38 12.71
N VAL A 2 -17.60 -6.58 12.69
CA VAL A 2 -16.54 -6.98 13.61
C VAL A 2 -15.25 -6.49 12.97
N PHE A 3 -14.65 -5.42 13.51
CA PHE A 3 -13.30 -5.00 13.15
C PHE A 3 -12.37 -5.62 14.20
N ASP A 4 -11.40 -6.43 13.78
CA ASP A 4 -10.47 -7.06 14.71
C ASP A 4 -9.45 -6.03 15.26
N THR A 5 -8.80 -6.35 16.39
CA THR A 5 -7.73 -5.59 17.06
C THR A 5 -6.52 -5.24 16.19
N LEU A 6 -6.43 -5.79 14.99
CA LEU A 6 -5.35 -5.54 14.03
C LEU A 6 -5.59 -4.33 13.13
N THR A 7 -6.84 -3.82 13.04
CA THR A 7 -7.13 -2.60 12.27
C THR A 7 -6.34 -1.40 12.84
N PRO A 8 -5.53 -0.69 12.03
CA PRO A 8 -4.81 0.49 12.49
C PRO A 8 -5.78 1.62 12.89
N THR A 9 -6.02 1.79 14.18
CA THR A 9 -6.87 2.87 14.73
C THR A 9 -6.13 4.20 14.90
N GLU A 10 -4.81 4.21 14.72
CA GLU A 10 -3.97 5.40 14.84
C GLU A 10 -3.40 5.82 13.48
N LEU A 11 -3.59 7.08 13.11
CA LEU A 11 -3.08 7.67 11.86
C LEU A 11 -1.56 7.49 11.67
N ARG A 12 -0.79 7.43 12.77
CA ARG A 12 0.66 7.19 12.71
C ARG A 12 0.98 5.78 12.24
N LYS A 13 0.27 4.76 12.74
CA LYS A 13 0.45 3.35 12.35
C LYS A 13 0.06 3.15 10.88
N LEU A 14 -1.09 3.68 10.49
CA LEU A 14 -1.53 3.67 9.10
C LEU A 14 -0.48 4.29 8.14
N ARG A 15 0.09 5.45 8.50
CA ARG A 15 1.15 6.07 7.69
C ARG A 15 2.41 5.21 7.60
N ALA A 16 2.83 4.59 8.69
CA ALA A 16 3.99 3.72 8.69
C ALA A 16 3.79 2.50 7.77
N GLU A 17 2.60 1.91 7.79
CA GLU A 17 2.22 0.82 6.89
C GLU A 17 2.16 1.28 5.43
N MET A 18 1.61 2.45 5.14
CA MET A 18 1.63 3.01 3.78
C MET A 18 3.07 3.16 3.25
N GLU A 19 4.03 3.56 4.09
CA GLU A 19 5.44 3.62 3.69
C GLU A 19 6.05 2.24 3.43
N ILE A 20 5.63 1.22 4.18
CA ILE A 20 6.02 -0.18 3.90
C ILE A 20 5.44 -0.63 2.57
N VAL A 21 4.15 -0.37 2.33
CA VAL A 21 3.45 -0.70 1.08
C VAL A 21 4.12 -0.04 -0.11
N LYS A 22 4.48 1.25 -0.02
CA LYS A 22 5.22 1.95 -1.08
C LYS A 22 6.57 1.32 -1.40
N ARG A 23 7.30 0.84 -0.39
CA ARG A 23 8.60 0.18 -0.59
C ARG A 23 8.48 -1.22 -1.20
N ARG A 24 7.48 -2.01 -0.77
CA ARG A 24 7.32 -3.40 -1.22
C ARG A 24 6.43 -3.57 -2.46
N GLY A 25 5.57 -2.59 -2.76
CA GLY A 25 4.64 -2.57 -3.89
C GLY A 25 3.31 -3.28 -3.66
N TYR A 26 3.06 -3.81 -2.45
CA TYR A 26 1.81 -4.49 -2.08
C TYR A 26 1.46 -4.25 -0.61
N ALA A 27 0.23 -4.55 -0.21
CA ALA A 27 -0.31 -4.53 1.14
C ALA A 27 -0.75 -5.95 1.53
N THR A 28 -0.74 -6.25 2.82
CA THR A 28 -1.20 -7.52 3.38
C THR A 28 -2.14 -7.17 4.51
N ASP A 29 -3.37 -7.65 4.42
CA ASP A 29 -4.38 -7.62 5.48
C ASP A 29 -4.40 -9.02 6.12
N GLN A 30 -4.07 -9.08 7.41
CA GLN A 30 -3.95 -10.31 8.19
C GLN A 30 -5.15 -10.47 9.12
N GLU A 31 -6.27 -10.95 8.59
CA GLU A 31 -7.49 -11.24 9.37
C GLU A 31 -8.17 -10.01 9.99
N GLU A 32 -7.95 -8.80 9.48
CA GLU A 32 -8.54 -7.58 10.08
C GLU A 32 -10.06 -7.50 9.90
N ASN A 33 -10.58 -8.13 8.85
CA ASN A 33 -11.99 -8.05 8.44
C ASN A 33 -12.79 -9.33 8.75
N GLU A 34 -12.17 -10.51 8.68
CA GLU A 34 -12.82 -11.80 9.01
C GLU A 34 -11.77 -12.82 9.50
N PRO A 35 -11.94 -13.40 10.71
CA PRO A 35 -11.02 -14.41 11.23
C PRO A 35 -10.83 -15.56 10.25
N GLY A 36 -9.57 -15.94 10.00
CA GLY A 36 -9.21 -16.99 9.05
C GLY A 36 -9.15 -16.59 7.57
N VAL A 37 -9.38 -15.32 7.23
CA VAL A 37 -9.22 -14.78 5.86
C VAL A 37 -8.09 -13.76 5.84
N ALA A 38 -7.17 -13.88 4.89
CA ALA A 38 -6.17 -12.85 4.63
C ALA A 38 -6.24 -12.38 3.18
N CYS A 39 -5.82 -11.14 2.95
CA CYS A 39 -5.79 -10.53 1.63
C CYS A 39 -4.40 -9.97 1.34
N ILE A 40 -3.97 -10.07 0.08
CA ILE A 40 -2.80 -9.35 -0.42
C ILE A 40 -3.28 -8.46 -1.56
N GLY A 41 -2.95 -7.17 -1.50
CA GLY A 41 -3.40 -6.18 -2.48
C GLY A 41 -2.25 -5.37 -3.06
N ALA A 42 -2.33 -4.94 -4.30
CA ALA A 42 -1.36 -4.00 -4.89
C ALA A 42 -2.07 -2.90 -5.69
N PRO A 43 -1.54 -1.66 -5.65
CA PRO A 43 -2.17 -0.53 -6.33
C PRO A 43 -1.85 -0.51 -7.83
N ILE A 44 -2.81 -0.07 -8.62
CA ILE A 44 -2.62 0.36 -10.00
C ILE A 44 -2.54 1.89 -9.98
N VAL A 45 -1.50 2.46 -10.55
CA VAL A 45 -1.22 3.90 -10.50
C VAL A 45 -1.25 4.52 -11.90
N ASN A 46 -1.70 5.77 -11.98
CA ASN A 46 -1.63 6.57 -13.21
C ASN A 46 -0.26 7.22 -13.39
N GLU A 47 -0.08 7.92 -14.51
CA GLU A 47 1.13 8.66 -14.87
C GLU A 47 1.62 9.66 -13.80
N ALA A 48 0.71 10.24 -13.00
CA ALA A 48 1.03 11.17 -11.93
C ALA A 48 1.41 10.47 -10.61
N GLY A 49 1.46 9.12 -10.59
CA GLY A 49 1.69 8.31 -9.39
C GLY A 49 0.48 8.22 -8.45
N GLY A 50 -0.68 8.70 -8.87
CA GLY A 50 -1.93 8.58 -8.13
C GLY A 50 -2.54 7.19 -8.31
N SER A 51 -3.02 6.58 -7.22
CA SER A 51 -3.76 5.32 -7.29
C SER A 51 -5.07 5.51 -8.06
N VAL A 52 -5.29 4.69 -9.09
CA VAL A 52 -6.52 4.65 -9.88
C VAL A 52 -7.31 3.36 -9.68
N GLY A 53 -6.74 2.41 -8.95
CA GLY A 53 -7.37 1.14 -8.63
C GLY A 53 -6.42 0.24 -7.84
N ALA A 54 -6.85 -0.98 -7.57
CA ALA A 54 -6.02 -2.01 -6.96
C ALA A 54 -6.51 -3.40 -7.38
N LEU A 55 -5.58 -4.36 -7.41
CA LEU A 55 -5.94 -5.78 -7.43
C LEU A 55 -5.73 -6.37 -6.04
N SER A 56 -6.59 -7.32 -5.66
CA SER A 56 -6.48 -8.05 -4.41
C SER A 56 -6.71 -9.54 -4.63
N ILE A 57 -5.97 -10.35 -3.88
CA ILE A 57 -6.14 -11.80 -3.78
C ILE A 57 -6.51 -12.11 -2.34
N SER A 58 -7.68 -12.71 -2.15
CA SER A 58 -8.24 -13.09 -0.84
C SER A 58 -8.35 -14.61 -0.74
N GLY A 59 -8.17 -15.15 0.46
CA GLY A 59 -8.34 -16.58 0.71
C GLY A 59 -8.03 -16.97 2.15
N PRO A 60 -8.03 -18.27 2.47
CA PRO A 60 -7.71 -18.74 3.81
C PRO A 60 -6.34 -18.22 4.27
N SER A 61 -6.28 -17.63 5.45
CA SER A 61 -5.06 -16.98 5.97
C SER A 61 -3.85 -17.92 5.97
N SER A 62 -4.05 -19.18 6.37
CA SER A 62 -3.04 -20.23 6.34
C SER A 62 -2.39 -20.45 4.97
N ARG A 63 -3.12 -20.20 3.88
CA ARG A 63 -2.63 -20.34 2.50
C ARG A 63 -1.99 -19.05 1.99
N ILE A 64 -2.67 -17.93 2.21
CA ILE A 64 -2.27 -16.62 1.72
C ILE A 64 -0.98 -16.16 2.41
N LEU A 65 -0.93 -16.22 3.74
CA LEU A 65 0.22 -15.78 4.53
C LEU A 65 1.45 -16.66 4.31
N LYS A 66 1.27 -17.96 4.10
CA LYS A 66 2.36 -18.89 3.77
C LYS A 66 3.08 -18.54 2.46
N GLN A 67 2.37 -17.92 1.52
CA GLN A 67 2.87 -17.56 0.20
C GLN A 67 2.95 -16.04 0.01
N GLU A 68 2.94 -15.26 1.09
CA GLU A 68 2.77 -13.80 1.04
C GLU A 68 3.76 -13.15 0.08
N ARG A 69 5.04 -13.52 0.20
CA ARG A 69 6.10 -12.92 -0.59
C ARG A 69 5.95 -13.20 -2.08
N GLU A 70 5.55 -14.41 -2.46
CA GLU A 70 5.42 -14.83 -3.86
C GLU A 70 4.15 -14.22 -4.49
N ILE A 71 3.03 -14.30 -3.78
CA ILE A 71 1.76 -13.71 -4.20
C ILE A 71 1.91 -12.19 -4.32
N GLY A 72 2.47 -11.54 -3.29
CA GLY A 72 2.68 -10.09 -3.27
C GLY A 72 3.62 -9.60 -4.35
N ALA A 73 4.74 -10.29 -4.59
CA ALA A 73 5.67 -9.93 -5.66
C ALA A 73 5.02 -10.06 -7.06
N THR A 74 4.31 -11.17 -7.30
CA THR A 74 3.60 -11.39 -8.56
C THR A 74 2.52 -10.33 -8.77
N LEU A 75 1.68 -10.09 -7.75
CA LEU A 75 0.59 -9.12 -7.82
C LEU A 75 1.10 -7.70 -8.04
N ALA A 76 2.18 -7.30 -7.37
CA ALA A 76 2.81 -6.00 -7.56
C ALA A 76 3.39 -5.85 -8.98
N ALA A 77 4.03 -6.90 -9.52
CA ALA A 77 4.54 -6.89 -10.89
C ALA A 77 3.39 -6.77 -11.91
N THR A 78 2.30 -7.50 -11.71
CA THR A 78 1.10 -7.42 -12.56
C THR A 78 0.47 -6.03 -12.50
N CYS A 79 0.27 -5.44 -11.32
CA CYS A 79 -0.30 -4.10 -11.19
C CYS A 79 0.60 -3.03 -11.82
N LYS A 80 1.92 -3.20 -11.73
CA LYS A 80 2.89 -2.32 -12.40
C LYS A 80 2.78 -2.41 -13.91
N GLU A 81 2.58 -3.59 -14.47
CA GLU A 81 2.37 -3.77 -15.90
C GLU A 81 1.07 -3.14 -16.38
N ILE A 82 -0.02 -3.32 -15.63
CA ILE A 82 -1.29 -2.63 -15.89
C ILE A 82 -1.09 -1.11 -15.83
N SER A 83 -0.39 -0.62 -14.81
CA SER A 83 -0.09 0.81 -14.65
C SER A 83 0.66 1.36 -15.87
N ARG A 84 1.65 0.63 -16.41
CA ARG A 84 2.37 1.02 -17.62
C ARG A 84 1.47 1.12 -18.85
N GLN A 85 0.55 0.16 -19.01
CA GLN A 85 -0.45 0.20 -20.09
C GLN A 85 -1.41 1.38 -19.94
N MET A 86 -1.61 1.87 -18.71
CA MET A 86 -2.40 3.07 -18.41
C MET A 86 -1.58 4.38 -18.45
N GLY A 87 -0.32 4.36 -18.89
CA GLY A 87 0.53 5.56 -19.05
C GLY A 87 1.52 5.82 -17.91
N PHE A 88 1.62 4.94 -16.91
CA PHE A 88 2.62 5.08 -15.85
C PHE A 88 4.05 4.90 -16.38
N SER A 89 4.91 5.87 -16.09
CA SER A 89 6.36 5.76 -16.30
C SER A 89 7.10 6.03 -14.99
N GLU A 90 8.13 5.23 -14.69
CA GLU A 90 8.95 5.37 -13.46
C GLU A 90 9.66 6.74 -13.35
N ARG A 91 9.71 7.51 -14.44
CA ARG A 91 10.25 8.88 -14.45
C ARG A 91 9.29 9.92 -13.83
N GLY A 92 8.04 9.55 -13.57
CA GLY A 92 6.97 10.46 -13.17
C GLY A 92 6.65 10.51 -11.67
N ILE A 93 7.32 9.72 -10.81
CA ILE A 93 7.06 9.79 -9.36
C ILE A 93 7.47 11.19 -8.89
N PRO A 94 6.53 12.05 -8.45
CA PRO A 94 6.91 13.29 -7.80
C PRO A 94 7.65 12.86 -6.53
N GLN A 95 8.95 13.16 -6.48
CA GLN A 95 9.70 13.09 -5.23
C GLN A 95 8.87 13.84 -4.20
N VAL A 96 8.58 13.22 -3.06
CA VAL A 96 7.87 13.85 -1.95
C VAL A 96 8.60 15.15 -1.65
N VAL A 97 8.05 16.26 -2.14
CA VAL A 97 8.69 17.56 -1.98
C VAL A 97 8.58 17.86 -0.48
N PRO A 98 9.69 17.98 0.26
CA PRO A 98 9.62 18.26 1.67
C PRO A 98 8.78 19.52 1.88
N ASN A 99 7.78 19.43 2.76
CA ASN A 99 6.90 20.56 3.05
C ASN A 99 7.75 21.76 3.47
N ARG A 100 7.80 22.79 2.60
CA ARG A 100 8.60 24.02 2.79
C ARG A 100 8.18 24.80 4.05
N ASN A 101 7.03 24.49 4.64
CA ASN A 101 6.50 25.14 5.84
C ASN A 101 7.00 24.53 7.17
N ALA A 102 7.77 23.43 7.16
CA ALA A 102 8.32 22.86 8.40
C ALA A 102 9.48 23.67 8.99
N ALA A 103 10.13 24.55 8.21
CA ALA A 103 11.31 25.30 8.64
C ALA A 103 11.01 26.65 9.32
N ILE A 104 9.78 27.17 9.26
CA ILE A 104 9.47 28.54 9.74
C ILE A 104 8.94 28.56 11.19
N ARG A 105 8.59 27.42 11.79
CA ARG A 105 8.02 27.35 13.15
C ARG A 105 9.03 27.19 14.31
N ARG A 106 10.33 27.43 14.10
CA ARG A 106 11.36 27.39 15.16
C ARG A 106 12.21 28.66 15.30
N ALA A 107 11.71 29.80 14.83
CA ALA A 107 12.28 31.11 15.12
C ALA A 107 11.14 32.08 15.46
N GLY A 108 10.72 32.11 16.72
CA GLY A 108 9.74 33.10 17.19
C GLY A 108 8.80 32.60 18.29
N SER A 109 9.33 32.42 19.50
CA SER A 109 8.73 32.76 20.80
C SER A 109 9.59 32.18 21.92
#